data_AF-W7E8A5-F1
#
_entry.id   AF-W7E8A5-F1
#
_cell.length_a   1.000
_cell.length_b   1.000
_cell.length_c   1.000
_cell.angle_alpha   90.00
_cell.angle_beta   90.00
_cell.angle_gamma   90.00
#
_symmetry.space_group_name_H-M   'P 1'
#
loop_
_entity.id
_entity.type
_entity.pdbx_description
1 polymer ?
#
loop_
_entity_poly.entity_id
_entity_poly.type
_entity_poly.pdbx_seq_one_letter_code
_entity_poly.pdbx_strand_id
1 'polypeptide(L)'
;MSQAGAHPPLSASISSRAAVTAAAAASPSINSLPLYLRRHVNLGFDSDDVTALLSSIDSSQARNASSQRTTTTTTATSAARPALAQLPAELLLQIVEHVPVDYLLDWRLVCRGFRDAIDGQVLYHCLRRTRLLGYMGSRHSRAMESLDDDEDYAAIHLLEARFERIETGASDDDDQATDKPIWSGSHAVFRVDDEWYRQFHRVGGAADRQGNTIDDADARWSRTLDRLELRRPEEGFGTLRWCIRLDHAVLDLDFPTEADRLHFDVRVNLATRCVRVAWRDMLVRFLKSERALRLMLDEKRNHARFTFSHAEDCLRSLRRTRLAASLNPYSKVDRHIRWSLRLLHPLFGCPPNEHTMTLENVENDAIHKLLLLRRAASLSAPQLAYLDTLAKDYRAMEQQLRRLDDAYAEFKTYLSVPGFQMNILLPAMVTNAGHVPRDPVAWTDELREKIEFQVQRWKGQRDAVEQVGEILEASNEAMGVPDDSFDELGSEF
;
A
#
# COMPACT_ATOMS: atom_id res chain seq x y z
N MET A 1 35.32 69.69 49.38
CA MET A 1 34.45 70.88 49.29
C MET A 1 33.06 70.40 48.92
N SER A 2 32.03 70.74 49.71
CA SER A 2 30.57 70.73 49.45
C SER A 2 29.92 69.45 48.89
N GLN A 3 28.70 69.01 49.21
CA GLN A 3 27.55 69.45 50.01
C GLN A 3 26.66 68.18 50.08
N ALA A 4 26.15 67.74 51.23
CA ALA A 4 24.79 68.00 51.75
C ALA A 4 23.66 68.00 50.71
N GLY A 5 22.66 67.11 50.87
CA GLY A 5 21.38 67.21 50.16
C GLY A 5 20.44 66.04 50.47
N ALA A 6 19.21 66.34 50.88
CA ALA A 6 18.31 65.50 51.64
C ALA A 6 17.06 65.02 50.86
N HIS A 7 16.55 63.84 51.23
CA HIS A 7 15.13 63.43 51.39
C HIS A 7 14.13 63.35 50.18
N PRO A 8 13.00 62.59 50.33
CA PRO A 8 12.32 61.71 49.34
C PRO A 8 11.06 62.36 48.69
N PRO A 9 10.17 61.64 47.94
CA PRO A 9 9.04 60.92 48.55
C PRO A 9 8.40 59.71 47.77
N LEU A 10 7.46 59.06 48.49
CA LEU A 10 6.26 58.22 48.16
C LEU A 10 5.71 58.35 46.71
N SER A 11 5.05 57.36 46.07
CA SER A 11 3.82 56.64 46.48
C SER A 11 3.42 55.52 45.47
N ALA A 12 2.45 54.70 45.89
CA ALA A 12 2.00 53.39 45.40
C ALA A 12 1.27 53.30 44.04
N SER A 13 1.23 52.09 43.45
CA SER A 13 0.01 51.51 42.83
C SER A 13 0.12 49.97 42.76
N ILE A 14 -0.67 49.23 43.56
CA ILE A 14 -1.90 48.48 43.19
C ILE A 14 -1.64 47.31 42.21
N SER A 15 -1.45 46.12 42.79
CA SER A 15 -1.55 44.84 42.11
C SER A 15 -2.96 44.26 42.36
N SER A 16 -3.80 44.21 41.33
CA SER A 16 -5.09 43.52 41.37
C SER A 16 -5.00 42.27 40.50
N ARG A 17 -4.62 41.15 41.13
CA ARG A 17 -4.74 39.80 40.56
C ARG A 17 -6.07 39.22 41.03
N ALA A 18 -7.12 39.43 40.23
CA ALA A 18 -8.39 38.74 40.43
C ALA A 18 -8.18 37.25 40.09
N ALA A 19 -8.18 36.41 41.12
CA ALA A 19 -8.26 34.97 40.99
C ALA A 19 -9.69 34.60 40.57
N VAL A 20 -9.87 34.18 39.33
CA VAL A 20 -11.09 33.50 38.88
C VAL A 20 -10.91 32.01 39.18
N THR A 21 -11.41 31.57 40.33
CA THR A 21 -11.61 30.16 40.64
C THR A 21 -12.75 29.63 39.79
N ALA A 22 -12.42 29.02 38.64
CA ALA A 22 -13.35 28.16 37.92
C ALA A 22 -13.59 26.90 38.77
N ALA A 23 -14.80 26.78 39.31
CA ALA A 23 -15.25 25.60 40.01
C ALA A 23 -15.17 24.39 39.06
N ALA A 24 -14.35 23.41 39.43
CA ALA A 24 -14.39 22.08 38.82
C ALA A 24 -15.75 21.45 39.15
N ALA A 25 -16.68 21.51 38.20
CA ALA A 25 -17.93 20.77 38.28
C ALA A 25 -17.59 19.28 38.22
N ALA A 26 -18.03 18.54 39.24
CA ALA A 26 -17.84 17.11 39.34
C ALA A 26 -18.46 16.40 38.12
N SER A 27 -17.68 15.52 37.49
CA SER A 27 -18.12 14.67 36.38
C SER A 27 -19.36 13.86 36.81
N PRO A 28 -20.45 13.84 36.03
CA PRO A 28 -21.60 13.01 36.34
C PRO A 28 -21.20 11.52 36.27
N SER A 29 -21.51 10.75 37.33
CA SER A 29 -21.24 9.32 37.38
C SER A 29 -21.91 8.59 36.20
N ILE A 30 -21.25 7.60 35.61
CA ILE A 30 -21.73 6.74 34.49
C ILE A 30 -23.18 6.24 34.67
N ASN A 31 -23.63 6.14 35.93
CA ASN A 31 -24.98 5.75 36.31
C ASN A 31 -26.08 6.80 36.04
N SER A 32 -25.77 8.04 35.66
CA SER A 32 -26.79 9.06 35.34
C SER A 32 -27.09 9.20 33.85
N LEU A 33 -26.40 8.46 32.97
CA LEU A 33 -26.62 8.51 31.53
C LEU A 33 -27.81 7.63 31.10
N PRO A 34 -28.63 8.07 30.13
CA PRO A 34 -29.67 7.25 29.51
C PRO A 34 -29.14 5.91 28.99
N LEU A 35 -29.95 4.84 29.09
CA LEU A 35 -29.53 3.47 28.76
C LEU A 35 -28.95 3.29 27.34
N TYR A 36 -29.40 4.10 26.38
CA TYR A 36 -28.87 4.08 25.01
C TYR A 36 -27.45 4.67 24.90
N LEU A 37 -27.08 5.62 25.78
CA LEU A 37 -25.74 6.24 25.84
C LEU A 37 -24.75 5.43 26.68
N ARG A 38 -25.22 4.68 27.69
CA ARG A 38 -24.34 3.81 28.50
C ARG A 38 -23.61 2.76 27.67
N ARG A 39 -24.18 2.32 26.55
CA ARG A 39 -23.54 1.37 25.62
C ARG A 39 -22.32 1.97 24.91
N HIS A 40 -22.22 3.31 24.86
CA HIS A 40 -21.16 4.05 24.20
C HIS A 40 -20.03 4.51 25.13
N VAL A 41 -20.22 4.43 26.45
CA VAL A 41 -19.13 4.62 27.44
C VAL A 41 -18.07 3.52 27.29
N ASN A 42 -18.49 2.28 27.00
CA ASN A 42 -17.60 1.17 26.64
C ASN A 42 -16.94 1.33 25.25
N LEU A 43 -17.38 2.31 24.44
CA LEU A 43 -16.77 2.73 23.18
C LEU A 43 -15.86 3.96 23.36
N GLY A 44 -15.57 4.36 24.61
CA GLY A 44 -14.60 5.40 24.92
C GLY A 44 -15.05 6.84 24.64
N PHE A 45 -16.35 7.09 24.45
CA PHE A 45 -16.90 8.45 24.50
C PHE A 45 -17.20 8.81 25.95
N ASP A 46 -16.46 9.76 26.49
CA ASP A 46 -16.88 10.41 27.73
C ASP A 46 -18.04 11.39 27.45
N SER A 47 -18.79 11.78 28.49
CA SER A 47 -19.89 12.75 28.32
C SER A 47 -19.40 14.11 27.85
N ASP A 48 -18.11 14.40 28.05
CA ASP A 48 -17.49 15.68 27.79
C ASP A 48 -17.14 15.81 26.29
N ASP A 49 -16.79 14.71 25.63
CA ASP A 49 -16.51 14.61 24.20
C ASP A 49 -17.78 14.81 23.37
N VAL A 50 -18.88 14.18 23.78
CA VAL A 50 -20.19 14.32 23.12
C VAL A 50 -20.71 15.75 23.28
N THR A 51 -20.59 16.33 24.47
CA THR A 51 -20.99 17.74 24.71
C THR A 51 -20.07 18.74 24.01
N ALA A 52 -18.76 18.45 23.89
CA ALA A 52 -17.83 19.25 23.09
C ALA A 52 -18.15 19.19 21.59
N LEU A 53 -18.56 18.03 21.07
CA LEU A 53 -18.99 17.89 19.67
C LEU A 53 -20.28 18.68 19.43
N LEU A 54 -21.30 18.50 20.28
CA LEU A 54 -22.58 19.20 20.17
C LEU A 54 -22.41 20.72 20.28
N SER A 55 -21.63 21.20 21.27
CA SER A 55 -21.36 22.63 21.42
C SER A 55 -20.57 23.24 20.27
N SER A 56 -19.66 22.49 19.64
CA SER A 56 -18.94 22.94 18.44
C SER A 56 -19.85 23.01 17.22
N ILE A 57 -20.77 22.06 17.07
CA ILE A 57 -21.80 22.05 16.02
C ILE A 57 -22.72 23.26 16.20
N ASP A 58 -23.26 23.47 17.40
CA ASP A 58 -24.13 24.59 17.73
C ASP A 58 -23.43 25.96 17.52
N SER A 59 -22.15 26.07 17.91
CA SER A 59 -21.34 27.28 17.72
C SER A 59 -21.06 27.60 16.24
N SER A 60 -20.85 26.57 15.41
CA SER A 60 -20.63 26.74 13.97
C SER A 60 -21.88 27.22 13.24
N GLN A 61 -23.08 26.91 13.77
CA GLN A 61 -24.36 27.29 13.18
C GLN A 61 -24.92 28.61 13.76
N ALA A 62 -24.58 28.96 15.01
CA ALA A 62 -24.97 30.24 15.62
C ALA A 62 -24.48 31.46 14.79
N ARG A 63 -23.33 31.34 14.11
CA ARG A 63 -22.80 32.39 13.22
C ARG A 63 -23.64 32.62 11.96
N ASN A 64 -24.34 31.59 11.46
CA ASN A 64 -25.19 31.72 10.27
C ASN A 64 -26.58 32.29 10.62
N ALA A 65 -27.07 32.08 11.83
CA ALA A 65 -28.30 32.69 12.32
C ALA A 65 -28.14 34.18 12.70
N SER A 66 -26.97 34.57 13.22
CA SER A 66 -26.71 35.96 13.63
C SER A 66 -26.47 36.93 12.47
N SER A 67 -26.09 36.45 11.27
CA SER A 67 -25.93 37.31 10.08
C SER A 67 -27.24 37.61 9.34
N GLN A 68 -28.37 37.08 9.80
CA GLN A 68 -29.69 37.31 9.19
C GLN A 68 -30.57 38.31 9.95
N ARG A 69 -30.04 38.98 10.99
CA ARG A 69 -30.83 39.82 11.88
C ARG A 69 -30.45 41.30 11.91
N THR A 70 -29.97 41.87 10.80
CA THR A 70 -29.95 43.33 10.60
C THR A 70 -29.89 43.68 9.12
N THR A 71 -30.99 43.54 8.40
CA THR A 71 -31.37 44.44 7.30
C THR A 71 -32.84 44.25 7.00
N THR A 72 -33.64 45.21 7.43
CA THR A 72 -34.97 45.44 6.85
C THR A 72 -34.82 45.78 5.37
N THR A 73 -35.78 45.28 4.59
CA THR A 73 -36.18 45.67 3.22
C THR A 73 -35.49 44.99 2.01
N THR A 74 -36.37 44.32 1.25
CA THR A 74 -36.38 44.08 -0.21
C THR A 74 -35.49 42.99 -0.82
N THR A 75 -36.17 41.87 -1.17
CA THR A 75 -36.02 41.07 -2.39
C THR A 75 -34.60 40.72 -2.82
N ALA A 76 -34.09 39.60 -2.31
CA ALA A 76 -33.11 38.77 -3.02
C ALA A 76 -33.33 37.30 -2.64
N THR A 77 -33.60 36.47 -3.64
CA THR A 77 -33.47 35.01 -3.60
C THR A 77 -32.02 34.65 -3.29
N SER A 78 -31.66 34.54 -2.02
CA SER A 78 -30.47 33.80 -1.60
C SER A 78 -30.92 32.43 -1.13
N ALA A 79 -30.53 31.40 -1.89
CA ALA A 79 -30.73 30.02 -1.51
C ALA A 79 -29.97 29.79 -0.19
N ALA A 80 -30.71 29.72 0.92
CA ALA A 80 -30.19 29.25 2.19
C ALA A 80 -29.57 27.87 1.93
N ARG A 81 -28.24 27.76 2.03
CA ARG A 81 -27.58 26.46 2.03
C ARG A 81 -28.26 25.63 3.12
N PRO A 82 -28.72 24.40 2.82
CA PRO A 82 -29.30 23.56 3.85
C PRO A 82 -28.26 23.45 4.96
N ALA A 83 -28.61 23.93 6.15
CA ALA A 83 -27.87 23.63 7.36
C ALA A 83 -27.70 22.11 7.35
N LEU A 84 -26.45 21.63 7.50
CA LEU A 84 -26.17 20.20 7.56
C LEU A 84 -27.18 19.60 8.53
N ALA A 85 -28.09 18.77 8.04
CA ALA A 85 -29.14 18.17 8.85
C ALA A 85 -28.48 17.63 10.11
N GLN A 86 -28.95 18.03 11.30
CA GLN A 86 -28.33 17.68 12.58
C GLN A 86 -28.33 16.17 12.74
N LEU A 87 -27.28 15.52 12.24
CA LEU A 87 -27.03 14.11 12.46
C LEU A 87 -26.55 13.98 13.92
N PRO A 88 -27.08 13.00 14.67
CA PRO A 88 -26.54 12.63 15.97
C PRO A 88 -25.01 12.44 15.90
N ALA A 89 -24.33 12.78 16.99
CA ALA A 89 -22.88 12.69 17.12
C ALA A 89 -22.36 11.31 16.69
N GLU A 90 -23.07 10.26 17.07
CA GLU A 90 -22.78 8.86 16.79
C GLU A 90 -22.75 8.59 15.28
N LEU A 91 -23.71 9.13 14.53
CA LEU A 91 -23.74 9.00 13.07
C LEU A 91 -22.59 9.75 12.42
N LEU A 92 -22.23 10.94 12.93
CA LEU A 92 -21.08 11.70 12.44
C LEU A 92 -19.77 10.93 12.66
N LEU A 93 -19.61 10.32 13.83
CA LEU A 93 -18.43 9.53 14.17
C LEU A 93 -18.34 8.26 13.31
N GLN A 94 -19.46 7.58 13.10
CA GLN A 94 -19.55 6.44 12.19
C GLN A 94 -19.23 6.83 10.74
N ILE A 95 -19.63 8.03 10.29
CA ILE A 95 -19.23 8.57 8.98
C ILE A 95 -17.72 8.77 8.93
N VAL A 96 -17.11 9.34 9.98
CA VAL A 96 -15.65 9.58 10.05
C VAL A 96 -14.86 8.27 9.97
N GLU A 97 -15.36 7.16 10.52
CA GLU A 97 -14.72 5.83 10.39
C GLU A 97 -14.60 5.32 8.94
N HIS A 98 -15.46 5.82 8.05
CA HIS A 98 -15.53 5.46 6.63
C HIS A 98 -14.94 6.53 5.70
N VAL A 99 -14.43 7.63 6.26
CA VAL A 99 -13.74 8.66 5.48
C VAL A 99 -12.45 8.05 4.90
N PRO A 100 -12.17 8.29 3.60
CA PRO A 100 -10.91 7.86 3.01
C PRO A 100 -9.69 8.40 3.76
N VAL A 101 -8.67 7.56 3.89
CA VAL A 101 -7.53 7.76 4.80
C VAL A 101 -6.72 9.01 4.50
N ASP A 102 -6.70 9.42 3.24
CA ASP A 102 -6.08 10.63 2.67
C ASP A 102 -6.80 11.94 3.04
N TYR A 103 -8.04 11.86 3.53
CA TYR A 103 -8.83 13.00 4.03
C TYR A 103 -8.98 13.01 5.55
N LEU A 104 -8.66 11.91 6.23
CA LEU A 104 -8.91 11.77 7.68
C LEU A 104 -8.30 12.89 8.52
N LEU A 105 -7.08 13.33 8.18
CA LEU A 105 -6.41 14.43 8.91
C LEU A 105 -7.02 15.81 8.65
N ASP A 106 -7.76 16.02 7.57
CA ASP A 106 -8.50 17.27 7.35
C ASP A 106 -9.71 17.33 8.30
N TRP A 107 -10.39 16.21 8.51
CA TRP A 107 -11.50 16.08 9.47
C TRP A 107 -11.06 16.30 10.92
N ARG A 108 -9.82 15.89 11.25
CA ARG A 108 -9.18 16.15 12.56
C ARG A 108 -9.07 17.64 12.91
N LEU A 109 -9.09 18.53 11.92
CA LEU A 109 -8.98 19.98 12.11
C LEU A 109 -10.33 20.68 12.33
N VAL A 110 -11.46 20.00 12.07
CA VAL A 110 -12.79 20.60 12.07
C VAL A 110 -13.25 20.98 13.48
N CYS A 111 -13.16 20.04 14.43
CA CYS A 111 -13.55 20.26 15.82
C CYS A 111 -12.75 19.37 16.78
N ARG A 112 -12.84 19.68 18.09
CA ARG A 112 -12.17 18.89 19.13
C ARG A 112 -12.69 17.46 19.22
N GLY A 113 -14.01 17.24 19.16
CA GLY A 113 -14.59 15.89 19.22
C GLY A 113 -14.14 14.98 18.07
N PHE A 114 -14.01 15.50 16.84
CA PHE A 114 -13.42 14.73 15.74
C PHE A 114 -11.93 14.48 15.95
N ARG A 115 -11.19 15.41 16.54
CA ARG A 115 -9.78 15.17 16.87
C ARG A 115 -9.62 14.03 17.84
N ASP A 116 -10.38 14.04 18.93
CA ASP A 116 -10.25 13.07 20.01
C ASP A 116 -10.75 11.68 19.53
N ALA A 117 -11.83 11.62 18.76
CA ALA A 117 -12.29 10.40 18.10
C ALA A 117 -11.27 9.87 17.06
N ILE A 118 -10.68 10.76 16.26
CA ILE A 118 -9.66 10.39 15.27
C ILE A 118 -8.42 9.85 15.95
N ASP A 119 -7.94 10.49 17.02
CA ASP A 119 -6.74 10.06 17.75
C ASP A 119 -6.98 8.80 18.63
N GLY A 120 -8.23 8.37 18.78
CA GLY A 120 -8.65 7.19 19.54
C GLY A 120 -9.27 6.09 18.66
N GLN A 121 -10.59 5.96 18.73
CA GLN A 121 -11.36 4.88 18.12
C GLN A 121 -11.14 4.77 16.61
N VAL A 122 -11.15 5.89 15.87
CA VAL A 122 -11.05 5.83 14.40
C VAL A 122 -9.64 5.40 13.98
N LEU A 123 -8.58 5.88 14.64
CA LEU A 123 -7.22 5.38 14.36
C LEU A 123 -7.09 3.90 14.68
N TYR A 124 -7.76 3.41 15.73
CA TYR A 124 -7.83 1.99 16.02
C TYR A 124 -8.61 1.20 14.95
N HIS A 125 -9.70 1.75 14.42
CA HIS A 125 -10.43 1.17 13.29
C HIS A 125 -9.54 1.10 12.03
N CYS A 126 -8.74 2.13 11.77
CA CYS A 126 -7.69 2.09 10.73
C CYS A 126 -6.64 1.02 11.01
N LEU A 127 -6.17 0.89 12.26
CA LEU A 127 -5.19 -0.13 12.65
C LEU A 127 -5.66 -1.54 12.29
N ARG A 128 -6.92 -1.87 12.60
CA ARG A 128 -7.50 -3.20 12.32
C ARG A 128 -7.55 -3.56 10.83
N ARG A 129 -7.62 -2.54 9.96
CA ARG A 129 -7.63 -2.70 8.49
C ARG A 129 -6.24 -2.63 7.88
N THR A 130 -5.24 -2.22 8.66
CA THR A 130 -3.85 -2.11 8.23
C THR A 130 -3.26 -3.48 7.94
N ARG A 131 -2.50 -3.57 6.84
CA ARG A 131 -1.64 -4.72 6.52
C ARG A 131 -0.20 -4.23 6.35
N LEU A 132 0.74 -4.99 6.88
CA LEU A 132 2.17 -4.77 6.66
C LEU A 132 2.65 -5.75 5.59
N LEU A 133 3.40 -5.26 4.60
CA LEU A 133 3.85 -6.04 3.46
C LEU A 133 5.38 -6.04 3.42
N GLY A 134 6.01 -7.17 3.76
CA GLY A 134 7.45 -7.38 3.63
C GLY A 134 7.82 -7.73 2.19
N TYR A 135 8.75 -6.98 1.60
CA TYR A 135 9.21 -7.20 0.22
C TYR A 135 10.50 -8.00 0.20
N MET A 136 10.46 -9.19 -0.39
CA MET A 136 11.62 -10.08 -0.49
C MET A 136 12.60 -9.64 -1.58
N GLY A 137 12.19 -8.82 -2.56
CA GLY A 137 13.07 -8.28 -3.60
C GLY A 137 12.49 -8.49 -4.99
N SER A 138 13.12 -7.87 -5.99
CA SER A 138 12.72 -7.99 -7.39
C SER A 138 13.06 -9.36 -7.97
N ARG A 139 12.47 -9.71 -9.12
CA ARG A 139 12.75 -10.96 -9.83
C ARG A 139 14.22 -11.14 -10.16
N HIS A 140 14.91 -10.04 -10.43
CA HIS A 140 16.35 -10.00 -10.75
C HIS A 140 17.25 -9.98 -9.52
N SER A 141 16.68 -10.03 -8.31
CA SER A 141 17.49 -10.16 -7.10
C SER A 141 18.08 -11.56 -7.01
N ARG A 142 19.33 -11.66 -6.55
CA ARG A 142 20.12 -12.90 -6.54
C ARG A 142 19.40 -14.12 -5.93
N ALA A 143 18.58 -13.92 -4.90
CA ALA A 143 17.83 -15.01 -4.28
C ALA A 143 16.64 -15.46 -5.16
N MET A 144 15.99 -14.51 -5.83
CA MET A 144 14.79 -14.73 -6.65
C MET A 144 15.10 -15.18 -8.08
N GLU A 145 16.30 -14.89 -8.58
CA GLU A 145 16.73 -15.30 -9.93
C GLU A 145 16.75 -16.82 -10.09
N SER A 146 17.02 -17.54 -9.00
CA SER A 146 17.04 -19.02 -8.97
C SER A 146 15.67 -19.68 -9.04
N LEU A 147 14.58 -18.91 -9.04
CA LEU A 147 13.23 -19.45 -9.22
C LEU A 147 13.00 -19.68 -10.71
N ASP A 148 12.74 -20.91 -11.11
CA ASP A 148 12.48 -21.22 -12.52
C ASP A 148 11.10 -20.68 -12.96
N ASP A 149 10.12 -20.71 -12.04
CA ASP A 149 8.74 -20.30 -12.30
C ASP A 149 8.39 -18.93 -11.71
N ASP A 150 7.74 -18.08 -12.51
CA ASP A 150 7.21 -16.80 -12.03
C ASP A 150 6.02 -16.94 -11.08
N GLU A 151 5.35 -18.10 -11.06
CA GLU A 151 4.31 -18.40 -10.08
C GLU A 151 4.90 -18.56 -8.67
N ASP A 152 6.08 -19.17 -8.56
CA ASP A 152 6.81 -19.30 -7.30
C ASP A 152 7.26 -17.92 -6.80
N TYR A 153 7.77 -17.08 -7.70
CA TYR A 153 8.06 -15.68 -7.35
C TYR A 153 6.81 -14.95 -6.88
N ALA A 154 5.69 -15.05 -7.61
CA ALA A 154 4.43 -14.41 -7.23
C ALA A 154 3.94 -14.87 -5.84
N ALA A 155 4.17 -16.14 -5.48
CA ALA A 155 3.77 -16.69 -4.19
C ALA A 155 4.60 -16.18 -3.00
N ILE A 156 5.91 -15.91 -3.19
CA ILE A 156 6.82 -15.61 -2.06
C ILE A 156 7.34 -14.17 -2.02
N HIS A 157 7.28 -13.42 -3.13
CA HIS A 157 7.92 -12.09 -3.23
C HIS A 157 7.37 -11.04 -2.24
N LEU A 158 6.15 -11.25 -1.73
CA LEU A 158 5.49 -10.40 -0.74
C LEU A 158 5.03 -11.24 0.45
N LEU A 159 5.51 -10.85 1.63
CA LEU A 159 5.09 -11.39 2.91
C LEU A 159 4.02 -10.47 3.50
N GLU A 160 2.79 -10.98 3.67
CA GLU A 160 1.70 -10.21 4.27
C GLU A 160 1.58 -10.49 5.77
N ALA A 161 1.54 -9.44 6.59
CA ALA A 161 1.24 -9.50 8.00
C ALA A 161 -0.03 -8.71 8.34
N ARG A 162 -0.97 -9.36 9.03
CA ARG A 162 -2.29 -8.82 9.39
C ARG A 162 -2.34 -8.46 10.86
N PHE A 163 -3.07 -7.41 11.20
CA PHE A 163 -3.28 -7.02 12.59
C PHE A 163 -3.90 -8.17 13.39
N GLU A 164 -3.28 -8.51 14.53
CA GLU A 164 -3.77 -9.54 15.45
C GLU A 164 -4.32 -8.93 16.72
N ARG A 165 -3.50 -8.12 17.43
CA ARG A 165 -3.89 -7.52 18.71
C ARG A 165 -3.05 -6.30 19.08
N ILE A 166 -3.53 -5.53 20.05
CA ILE A 166 -2.73 -4.52 20.75
C ILE A 166 -2.13 -5.19 21.99
N GLU A 167 -0.87 -4.87 22.29
CA GLU A 167 -0.28 -5.24 23.55
C GLU A 167 -0.82 -4.34 24.67
N THR A 168 -1.63 -4.94 25.53
CA THR A 168 -1.91 -4.41 26.86
C THR A 168 -0.72 -4.72 27.74
N GLY A 169 -0.05 -3.68 28.28
CA GLY A 169 1.14 -3.86 29.10
C GLY A 169 0.85 -4.81 30.26
N ALA A 170 1.64 -5.88 30.38
CA ALA A 170 1.66 -6.71 31.58
C ALA A 170 2.28 -5.88 32.71
N SER A 171 1.45 -5.10 33.40
CA SER A 171 1.71 -4.75 34.78
C SER A 171 1.10 -5.87 35.61
N ASP A 172 1.95 -6.67 36.26
CA ASP A 172 1.59 -7.70 37.25
C ASP A 172 0.89 -7.13 38.52
N ASP A 173 0.36 -5.91 38.46
CA ASP A 173 -0.51 -5.33 39.48
C ASP A 173 -1.97 -5.61 39.10
N ASP A 174 -2.39 -6.84 39.36
CA ASP A 174 -3.68 -7.44 39.00
C ASP A 174 -4.87 -6.94 39.85
N ASP A 175 -4.82 -5.72 40.43
CA ASP A 175 -5.81 -5.28 41.42
C ASP A 175 -6.50 -3.92 41.15
N GLN A 176 -6.28 -3.30 39.99
CA GLN A 176 -7.19 -2.27 39.49
C GLN A 176 -7.39 -2.42 37.99
N ALA A 177 -8.42 -3.17 37.62
CA ALA A 177 -9.07 -3.11 36.30
C ALA A 177 -9.59 -1.68 36.06
N THR A 178 -8.68 -0.76 35.77
CA THR A 178 -8.98 0.58 35.34
C THR A 178 -9.47 0.51 33.90
N ASP A 179 -10.61 1.15 33.70
CA ASP A 179 -11.46 1.29 32.50
C ASP A 179 -10.72 1.90 31.29
N LYS A 180 -9.55 1.36 30.94
CA LYS A 180 -8.72 1.88 29.85
C LYS A 180 -9.23 1.30 28.52
N PRO A 181 -9.43 2.15 27.51
CA PRO A 181 -9.92 1.68 26.23
C PRO A 181 -8.92 0.73 25.57
N ILE A 182 -9.41 -0.23 24.79
CA ILE A 182 -8.60 -1.29 24.14
C ILE A 182 -7.44 -0.71 23.31
N TRP A 183 -7.61 0.51 22.77
CA TRP A 183 -6.60 1.23 22.00
C TRP A 183 -5.62 2.06 22.85
N SER A 184 -5.55 1.86 24.17
CA SER A 184 -4.57 2.55 25.03
C SER A 184 -3.17 1.95 24.94
N GLY A 185 -3.03 0.71 24.44
CA GLY A 185 -1.73 0.04 24.33
C GLY A 185 -0.78 0.75 23.36
N SER A 186 0.52 0.70 23.64
CA SER A 186 1.55 1.40 22.86
C SER A 186 1.95 0.65 21.60
N HIS A 187 1.90 -0.70 21.63
CA HIS A 187 2.36 -1.55 20.54
C HIS A 187 1.22 -2.39 19.97
N ALA A 188 1.23 -2.60 18.66
CA ALA A 188 0.38 -3.55 17.97
C ALA A 188 1.21 -4.71 17.47
N VAL A 189 0.64 -5.91 17.52
CA VAL A 189 1.21 -7.14 16.98
C VAL A 189 0.47 -7.48 15.69
N PHE A 190 1.24 -7.68 14.63
CA PHE A 190 0.79 -8.19 13.36
C PHE A 190 1.35 -9.60 13.18
N ARG A 191 0.52 -10.52 12.68
CA ARG A 191 0.91 -11.89 12.40
C ARG A 191 1.10 -12.11 10.91
N VAL A 192 2.22 -12.71 10.55
CA VAL A 192 2.53 -13.10 9.18
C VAL A 192 1.63 -14.26 8.74
N ASP A 193 1.14 -14.22 7.51
CA ASP A 193 0.26 -15.26 6.96
C ASP A 193 0.94 -16.63 6.90
N ASP A 194 0.25 -17.67 7.39
CA ASP A 194 0.75 -19.05 7.39
C ASP A 194 0.84 -19.63 5.98
N GLU A 195 0.03 -19.12 5.03
CA GLU A 195 0.12 -19.49 3.62
C GLU A 195 1.48 -19.11 3.03
N TRP A 196 1.99 -17.93 3.37
CA TRP A 196 3.28 -17.48 2.86
C TRP A 196 4.41 -18.44 3.26
N TYR A 197 4.40 -18.91 4.52
CA TYR A 197 5.37 -19.92 4.97
C TYR A 197 5.24 -21.23 4.21
N ARG A 198 4.01 -21.71 3.97
CA ARG A 198 3.78 -22.94 3.20
C ARG A 198 4.32 -22.82 1.78
N GLN A 199 4.10 -21.70 1.11
CA GLN A 199 4.66 -21.45 -0.22
C GLN A 199 6.19 -21.29 -0.17
N PHE A 200 6.71 -20.57 0.82
CA PHE A 200 8.15 -20.43 1.01
C PHE A 200 8.85 -21.78 1.20
N HIS A 201 8.29 -22.69 2.00
CA HIS A 201 8.79 -24.06 2.16
C HIS A 201 8.71 -24.86 0.85
N ARG A 202 7.61 -24.75 0.09
CA ARG A 202 7.42 -25.46 -1.18
C ARG A 202 8.50 -25.13 -2.21
N VAL A 203 8.94 -23.87 -2.24
CA VAL A 203 9.96 -23.35 -3.18
C VAL A 203 11.40 -23.67 -2.69
N GLY A 204 11.54 -24.46 -1.63
CA GLY A 204 12.83 -24.80 -1.02
C GLY A 204 13.40 -23.66 -0.16
N GLY A 205 12.52 -22.89 0.49
CA GLY A 205 12.89 -21.80 1.40
C GLY A 205 13.60 -22.26 2.66
N ALA A 206 13.27 -23.47 3.13
CA ALA A 206 13.94 -24.15 4.23
C ALA A 206 14.61 -25.42 3.71
N ALA A 207 15.82 -25.70 4.20
CA ALA A 207 16.54 -26.92 3.87
C ALA A 207 15.68 -28.15 4.24
N ASP A 208 15.90 -29.29 3.58
CA ASP A 208 15.27 -30.62 3.78
C ASP A 208 15.40 -31.22 5.22
N ARG A 209 15.55 -30.38 6.25
CA ARG A 209 15.59 -30.74 7.65
C ARG A 209 14.23 -30.44 8.28
N GLN A 210 13.84 -31.26 9.24
CA GLN A 210 12.57 -31.26 9.98
C GLN A 210 12.26 -29.97 10.77
N GLY A 211 12.94 -28.87 10.51
CA GLY A 211 12.73 -27.57 11.14
C GLY A 211 11.61 -26.79 10.47
N ASN A 212 10.54 -26.53 11.22
CA ASN A 212 9.40 -25.69 10.79
C ASN A 212 9.68 -24.18 10.94
N THR A 213 10.96 -23.80 11.04
CA THR A 213 11.41 -22.47 11.44
C THR A 213 12.33 -21.84 10.38
N ILE A 214 12.31 -20.51 10.32
CA ILE A 214 13.10 -19.71 9.37
C ILE A 214 14.58 -19.77 9.68
N ASP A 215 14.94 -20.10 10.91
CA ASP A 215 16.33 -20.31 11.32
C ASP A 215 16.99 -21.49 10.57
N ASP A 216 16.17 -22.37 9.96
CA ASP A 216 16.60 -23.47 9.09
C ASP A 216 16.55 -23.12 7.59
N ALA A 217 16.35 -21.84 7.26
CA ALA A 217 16.32 -21.37 5.88
C ALA A 217 17.65 -21.61 5.17
N ASP A 218 17.59 -21.93 3.88
CA ASP A 218 18.78 -22.08 3.06
C ASP A 218 19.63 -20.81 3.10
N ALA A 219 20.96 -20.97 3.01
CA ALA A 219 21.92 -19.86 3.03
C ALA A 219 21.59 -18.78 1.98
N ARG A 220 20.94 -19.14 0.87
CA ARG A 220 20.48 -18.20 -0.17
C ARG A 220 19.45 -17.17 0.33
N TRP A 221 18.59 -17.56 1.25
CA TRP A 221 17.51 -16.72 1.79
C TRP A 221 17.91 -15.94 3.04
N SER A 222 18.91 -16.44 3.79
CA SER A 222 19.37 -15.87 5.07
C SER A 222 19.50 -14.34 5.05
N ARG A 223 20.16 -13.79 4.02
CA ARG A 223 20.38 -12.36 3.87
C ARG A 223 19.09 -11.57 3.66
N THR A 224 18.18 -12.09 2.84
CA THR A 224 16.88 -11.47 2.56
C THR A 224 15.98 -11.50 3.79
N LEU A 225 15.99 -12.61 4.53
CA LEU A 225 15.22 -12.79 5.76
C LEU A 225 15.76 -11.90 6.88
N ASP A 226 17.08 -11.84 7.07
CA ASP A 226 17.73 -10.93 8.02
C ASP A 226 17.41 -9.46 7.71
N ARG A 227 17.31 -9.11 6.42
CA ARG A 227 16.88 -7.77 5.96
C ARG A 227 15.43 -7.50 6.34
N LEU A 228 14.54 -8.47 6.21
CA LEU A 228 13.14 -8.32 6.63
C LEU A 228 12.99 -8.25 8.15
N GLU A 229 13.80 -9.00 8.90
CA GLU A 229 13.84 -8.97 10.38
C GLU A 229 14.47 -7.70 10.97
N LEU A 230 15.01 -6.83 10.12
CA LEU A 230 15.72 -5.63 10.54
C LEU A 230 16.96 -5.87 11.40
N ARG A 231 17.52 -7.10 11.37
CA ARG A 231 18.77 -7.45 12.04
C ARG A 231 20.01 -6.88 11.35
N ARG A 232 19.90 -6.56 10.06
CA ARG A 232 20.97 -5.97 9.25
C ARG A 232 20.65 -4.53 8.86
N PRO A 233 21.67 -3.65 8.80
CA PRO A 233 21.53 -2.34 8.19
C PRO A 233 21.20 -2.48 6.70
N GLU A 234 20.66 -1.41 6.13
CA GLU A 234 20.23 -1.39 4.73
C GLU A 234 21.41 -1.63 3.76
N GLU A 235 21.26 -2.50 2.76
CA GLU A 235 22.30 -2.77 1.76
C GLU A 235 22.51 -1.59 0.79
N GLY A 236 21.49 -0.74 0.65
CA GLY A 236 21.52 0.50 -0.11
C GLY A 236 20.39 1.42 0.34
N PHE A 237 20.69 2.71 0.48
CA PHE A 237 19.74 3.69 1.00
C PHE A 237 18.45 3.78 0.16
N GLY A 238 17.29 3.68 0.81
CA GLY A 238 15.99 3.81 0.15
C GLY A 238 15.52 2.51 -0.54
N THR A 239 16.08 1.37 -0.19
CA THR A 239 15.62 0.05 -0.62
C THR A 239 14.28 -0.28 0.04
N LEU A 240 13.31 -0.74 -0.74
CA LEU A 240 12.01 -1.14 -0.23
C LEU A 240 12.13 -2.41 0.61
N ARG A 241 11.67 -2.36 1.87
CA ARG A 241 11.72 -3.49 2.81
C ARG A 241 10.35 -3.86 3.34
N TRP A 242 9.67 -2.92 3.96
CA TRP A 242 8.26 -3.07 4.32
C TRP A 242 7.43 -1.93 3.77
N CYS A 243 6.21 -2.25 3.39
CA CYS A 243 5.17 -1.30 3.05
C CYS A 243 4.05 -1.39 4.08
N ILE A 244 3.33 -0.30 4.24
CA ILE A 244 2.06 -0.26 4.94
C ILE A 244 0.96 -0.08 3.91
N ARG A 245 -0.05 -0.95 3.97
CA ARG A 245 -1.28 -0.86 3.21
C ARG A 245 -2.43 -0.54 4.16
N LEU A 246 -3.19 0.49 3.83
CA LEU A 246 -4.42 0.83 4.50
C LEU A 246 -5.43 1.28 3.44
N ASP A 247 -6.51 0.51 3.30
CA ASP A 247 -7.51 0.66 2.23
C ASP A 247 -6.86 0.67 0.84
N HIS A 248 -7.02 1.77 0.09
CA HIS A 248 -6.47 1.99 -1.24
C HIS A 248 -5.03 2.54 -1.22
N ALA A 249 -4.58 3.04 -0.07
CA ALA A 249 -3.29 3.69 0.08
C ALA A 249 -2.20 2.67 0.44
N VAL A 250 -1.07 2.74 -0.26
CA VAL A 250 0.14 1.97 0.03
C VAL A 250 1.35 2.88 -0.03
N LEU A 251 2.17 2.83 1.01
CA LEU A 251 3.43 3.57 1.13
C LEU A 251 4.50 2.68 1.76
N ASP A 252 5.76 3.00 1.52
CA ASP A 252 6.88 2.41 2.23
C ASP A 252 6.90 2.83 3.71
N LEU A 253 7.30 1.90 4.58
CA LEU A 253 7.65 2.21 5.96
C LEU A 253 9.05 2.81 5.97
N ASP A 254 9.17 4.05 6.43
CA ASP A 254 10.45 4.78 6.48
C ASP A 254 11.39 4.10 7.50
N PHE A 255 12.30 3.25 7.01
CA PHE A 255 13.41 2.74 7.80
C PHE A 255 14.68 3.52 7.43
N PRO A 256 15.25 4.32 8.34
CA PRO A 256 16.55 4.91 8.12
C PRO A 256 17.65 3.85 8.05
N THR A 257 18.79 4.24 7.46
CA THR A 257 19.96 3.37 7.24
C THR A 257 20.53 2.80 8.54
N GLU A 258 20.44 3.56 9.63
CA GLU A 258 20.92 3.18 10.96
C GLU A 258 19.74 2.69 11.83
N ALA A 259 19.89 1.51 12.43
CA ALA A 259 18.87 0.89 13.28
C ALA A 259 18.47 1.76 14.49
N ASP A 260 19.39 2.58 15.01
CA ASP A 260 19.14 3.46 16.16
C ASP A 260 18.33 4.72 15.79
N ARG A 261 18.11 4.97 14.50
CA ARG A 261 17.40 6.16 14.02
C ARG A 261 15.94 5.88 13.67
N LEU A 262 15.45 4.67 13.94
CA LEU A 262 14.09 4.28 13.63
C LEU A 262 13.10 5.33 14.11
N HIS A 263 12.23 5.68 13.19
CA HIS A 263 11.23 6.71 13.40
C HIS A 263 10.24 6.32 14.50
N PHE A 264 9.95 5.03 14.63
CA PHE A 264 9.05 4.44 15.61
C PHE A 264 9.59 3.04 15.95
N ASP A 265 9.25 2.50 17.13
CA ASP A 265 9.71 1.17 17.53
C ASP A 265 9.07 0.10 16.65
N VAL A 266 9.92 -0.75 16.07
CA VAL A 266 9.53 -1.89 15.23
C VAL A 266 10.44 -3.06 15.54
N ARG A 267 9.85 -4.21 15.83
CA ARG A 267 10.56 -5.47 15.97
C ARG A 267 9.88 -6.52 15.12
N VAL A 268 10.65 -7.09 14.20
CA VAL A 268 10.20 -8.17 13.33
C VAL A 268 10.88 -9.45 13.81
N ASN A 269 10.08 -10.43 14.20
CA ASN A 269 10.57 -11.77 14.51
C ASN A 269 9.82 -12.74 13.62
N LEU A 270 10.46 -13.11 12.52
CA LEU A 270 9.85 -13.99 11.55
C LEU A 270 9.76 -15.43 12.11
N ALA A 271 10.70 -15.87 12.96
CA ALA A 271 10.63 -17.18 13.61
C ALA A 271 9.33 -17.38 14.42
N THR A 272 8.90 -16.34 15.14
CA THR A 272 7.61 -16.29 15.86
C THR A 272 6.45 -15.79 15.01
N ARG A 273 6.70 -15.46 13.74
CA ARG A 273 5.73 -14.91 12.77
C ARG A 273 5.09 -13.60 13.22
N CYS A 274 5.77 -12.84 14.07
CA CYS A 274 5.24 -11.64 14.72
C CYS A 274 5.98 -10.38 14.29
N VAL A 275 5.23 -9.33 13.97
CA VAL A 275 5.72 -7.98 13.73
C VAL A 275 5.11 -7.05 14.78
N ARG A 276 5.93 -6.57 15.70
CA ARG A 276 5.53 -5.65 16.77
C ARG A 276 5.88 -4.23 16.36
N VAL A 277 4.91 -3.32 16.45
CA VAL A 277 5.08 -1.92 16.00
C VAL A 277 4.44 -0.92 16.95
N ALA A 278 5.10 0.20 17.23
CA ALA A 278 4.51 1.39 17.82
C ALA A 278 3.46 2.01 16.86
N TRP A 279 2.21 1.57 17.01
CA TRP A 279 1.20 1.68 15.96
C TRP A 279 0.65 3.09 15.75
N ARG A 280 0.54 3.90 16.82
CA ARG A 280 0.09 5.30 16.73
C ARG A 280 1.05 6.13 15.91
N ASP A 281 2.35 6.02 16.21
CA ASP A 281 3.40 6.73 15.49
C ASP A 281 3.47 6.32 14.03
N MET A 282 3.34 5.02 13.76
CA MET A 282 3.29 4.48 12.40
C MET A 282 2.10 5.04 11.62
N LEU A 283 0.88 4.93 12.14
CA LEU A 283 -0.33 5.37 11.43
C LEU A 283 -0.39 6.88 11.24
N VAL A 284 -0.05 7.67 12.26
CA VAL A 284 -0.06 9.14 12.13
C VAL A 284 0.91 9.61 11.06
N ARG A 285 2.11 8.99 10.96
CA ARG A 285 3.06 9.30 9.88
C ARG A 285 2.52 8.88 8.52
N PHE A 286 1.96 7.68 8.43
CA PHE A 286 1.34 7.20 7.20
C PHE A 286 0.25 8.16 6.71
N LEU A 287 -0.69 8.54 7.58
CA LEU A 287 -1.77 9.48 7.25
C LEU A 287 -1.25 10.86 6.82
N LYS A 288 -0.18 11.35 7.45
CA LYS A 288 0.48 12.62 7.05
C LYS A 288 1.08 12.52 5.66
N SER A 289 1.79 11.42 5.37
CA SER A 289 2.41 11.18 4.07
C SER A 289 1.38 11.01 2.97
N GLU A 290 0.30 10.26 3.23
CA GLU A 290 -0.78 10.05 2.25
C GLU A 290 -1.56 11.34 1.97
N ARG A 291 -1.85 12.15 3.01
CA ARG A 291 -2.42 13.49 2.81
C ARG A 291 -1.51 14.38 1.98
N ALA A 292 -0.20 14.35 2.23
CA ALA A 292 0.77 15.11 1.44
C ALA A 292 0.80 14.64 -0.03
N LEU A 293 0.70 13.33 -0.28
CA LEU A 293 0.60 12.78 -1.63
C LEU A 293 -0.64 13.31 -2.35
N ARG A 294 -1.81 13.22 -1.71
CA ARG A 294 -3.07 13.72 -2.29
C ARG A 294 -2.99 15.20 -2.63
N LEU A 295 -2.53 16.04 -1.70
CA LEU A 295 -2.37 17.48 -1.95
C LEU A 295 -1.43 17.75 -3.12
N MET A 296 -0.35 16.98 -3.25
CA MET A 296 0.60 17.10 -4.36
C MET A 296 -0.03 16.66 -5.69
N LEU A 297 -0.80 15.57 -5.70
CA LEU A 297 -1.53 15.11 -6.89
C LEU A 297 -2.53 16.19 -7.36
N ASP A 298 -3.26 16.81 -6.42
CA ASP A 298 -4.20 17.89 -6.72
C ASP A 298 -3.48 19.14 -7.25
N GLU A 299 -2.40 19.57 -6.60
CA GLU A 299 -1.61 20.75 -7.00
C GLU A 299 -0.97 20.58 -8.39
N LYS A 300 -0.43 19.39 -8.67
CA LYS A 300 0.26 19.09 -9.93
C LYS A 300 -0.66 18.57 -11.03
N ARG A 301 -1.97 18.47 -10.81
CA ARG A 301 -2.92 17.93 -11.79
C ARG A 301 -2.88 18.64 -13.16
N ASN A 302 -2.66 19.95 -13.15
CA ASN A 302 -2.61 20.78 -14.35
C ASN A 302 -1.17 21.02 -14.85
N HIS A 303 -0.19 20.28 -14.35
CA HIS A 303 1.20 20.44 -14.77
C HIS A 303 1.34 20.05 -16.24
N ALA A 304 2.06 20.86 -17.02
CA ALA A 304 2.09 20.71 -18.48
C ALA A 304 2.86 19.48 -18.95
N ARG A 305 3.81 18.98 -18.15
CA ARG A 305 4.67 17.83 -18.49
C ARG A 305 4.99 17.00 -17.24
N PHE A 306 5.09 15.69 -17.45
CA PHE A 306 5.55 14.70 -16.49
C PHE A 306 6.71 13.92 -17.10
N THR A 307 7.62 13.46 -16.26
CA THR A 307 8.76 12.63 -16.68
C THR A 307 8.31 11.19 -16.90
N PHE A 308 7.61 10.60 -15.93
CA PHE A 308 7.09 9.23 -16.02
C PHE A 308 5.58 9.23 -16.16
N SER A 309 4.88 9.65 -15.12
CA SER A 309 3.43 9.86 -15.10
C SER A 309 3.07 10.79 -13.95
N HIS A 310 1.85 11.36 -13.96
CA HIS A 310 1.39 12.24 -12.88
C HIS A 310 1.48 11.59 -11.50
N ALA A 311 1.00 10.34 -11.37
CA ALA A 311 1.03 9.62 -10.11
C ALA A 311 2.46 9.20 -9.70
N GLU A 312 3.25 8.73 -10.66
CA GLU A 312 4.62 8.29 -10.41
C GLU A 312 5.54 9.44 -10.00
N ASP A 313 5.49 10.57 -10.70
CA ASP A 313 6.32 11.74 -10.39
C ASP A 313 5.99 12.30 -8.99
N CYS A 314 4.70 12.36 -8.64
CA CYS A 314 4.29 12.80 -7.31
C CYS A 314 4.76 11.83 -6.21
N LEU A 315 4.64 10.52 -6.44
CA LEU A 315 5.10 9.51 -5.49
C LEU A 315 6.62 9.52 -5.33
N ARG A 316 7.38 9.62 -6.43
CA ARG A 316 8.84 9.79 -6.42
C ARG A 316 9.24 11.05 -5.66
N SER A 317 8.59 12.17 -5.91
CA SER A 317 8.89 13.43 -5.23
C SER A 317 8.67 13.31 -3.72
N LEU A 318 7.52 12.81 -3.29
CA LEU A 318 7.22 12.58 -1.88
C LEU A 318 8.26 11.66 -1.22
N ARG A 319 8.59 10.56 -1.88
CA ARG A 319 9.55 9.57 -1.37
C ARG A 319 10.95 10.15 -1.24
N ARG A 320 11.45 10.87 -2.26
CA ARG A 320 12.73 11.59 -2.20
C ARG A 320 12.77 12.59 -1.04
N THR A 321 11.69 13.33 -0.78
CA THR A 321 11.61 14.26 0.34
C THR A 321 11.66 13.56 1.70
N ARG A 322 10.91 12.46 1.87
CA ARG A 322 10.92 11.65 3.10
C ARG A 322 12.29 11.05 3.37
N LEU A 323 12.90 10.44 2.35
CA LEU A 323 14.25 9.90 2.42
C LEU A 323 15.28 11.00 2.74
N ALA A 324 15.24 12.14 2.06
CA ALA A 324 16.18 13.23 2.33
C ALA A 324 16.08 13.78 3.77
N ALA A 325 14.89 13.73 4.37
CA ALA A 325 14.62 14.18 5.73
C ALA A 325 15.14 13.23 6.81
N SER A 326 15.32 11.94 6.52
CA SER A 326 15.89 10.96 7.47
C SER A 326 17.42 11.01 7.56
N LEU A 327 18.08 11.73 6.63
CA LEU A 327 19.53 11.85 6.55
C LEU A 327 20.11 12.88 7.54
N ASN A 328 21.17 12.49 8.26
CA ASN A 328 21.87 13.37 9.20
C ASN A 328 22.87 14.29 8.47
N PRO A 329 22.74 15.63 8.56
CA PRO A 329 23.66 16.57 7.91
C PRO A 329 25.12 16.46 8.40
N TYR A 330 25.36 15.89 9.59
CA TYR A 330 26.70 15.77 10.16
C TYR A 330 27.44 14.50 9.72
N SER A 331 26.74 13.48 9.22
CA SER A 331 27.35 12.26 8.69
C SER A 331 27.91 12.50 7.29
N LYS A 332 29.16 12.05 7.03
CA LYS A 332 29.78 12.14 5.70
C LYS A 332 29.04 11.27 4.67
N VAL A 333 28.60 10.07 5.09
CA VAL A 333 27.87 9.12 4.24
C VAL A 333 26.52 9.72 3.86
N ASP A 334 25.77 10.24 4.83
CA ASP A 334 24.45 10.83 4.63
C ASP A 334 24.52 12.09 3.75
N ARG A 335 25.58 12.90 3.87
CA ARG A 335 25.84 14.03 2.95
C ARG A 335 26.06 13.57 1.52
N HIS A 336 26.81 12.48 1.31
CA HIS A 336 26.97 11.89 -0.02
C HIS A 336 25.63 11.39 -0.55
N ILE A 337 24.85 10.66 0.25
CA ILE A 337 23.54 10.15 -0.17
C ILE A 337 22.61 11.32 -0.52
N ARG A 338 22.59 12.39 0.29
CA ARG A 338 21.81 13.60 0.01
C ARG A 338 22.22 14.27 -1.31
N TRP A 339 23.51 14.24 -1.64
CA TRP A 339 23.98 14.70 -2.94
C TRP A 339 23.54 13.78 -4.08
N SER A 340 23.65 12.45 -3.90
CA SER A 340 23.17 11.46 -4.87
C SER A 340 21.67 11.56 -5.15
N LEU A 341 20.83 11.83 -4.14
CA LEU A 341 19.39 12.08 -4.31
C LEU A 341 19.09 13.27 -5.22
N ARG A 342 19.97 14.30 -5.24
CA ARG A 342 19.81 15.47 -6.12
C ARG A 342 20.20 15.18 -7.58
N LEU A 343 21.01 14.14 -7.81
CA LEU A 343 21.45 13.74 -9.14
C LEU A 343 20.52 12.73 -9.81
N LEU A 344 19.58 12.15 -9.06
CA LEU A 344 18.55 11.28 -9.63
C LEU A 344 17.81 11.96 -10.79
N HIS A 345 17.26 11.15 -11.68
CA HIS A 345 16.49 11.60 -12.82
C HIS A 345 15.44 12.64 -12.39
N PRO A 346 15.45 13.86 -12.95
CA PRO A 346 14.59 14.92 -12.47
C PRO A 346 13.13 14.67 -12.88
N LEU A 347 12.21 15.10 -12.03
CA LEU A 347 10.78 14.82 -12.15
C LEU A 347 10.06 15.97 -12.88
N PHE A 348 8.80 15.76 -13.26
CA PHE A 348 7.92 16.79 -13.83
C PHE A 348 8.39 17.37 -15.17
N GLY A 349 8.99 16.52 -16.02
CA GLY A 349 9.39 16.88 -17.39
C GLY A 349 10.69 17.67 -17.49
N CYS A 350 11.48 17.72 -16.41
CA CYS A 350 12.82 18.28 -16.43
C CYS A 350 13.79 17.39 -17.22
N PRO A 351 14.77 17.98 -17.95
CA PRO A 351 15.70 17.22 -18.78
C PRO A 351 16.60 16.31 -17.94
N PRO A 352 16.94 15.10 -18.43
CA PRO A 352 17.76 14.14 -17.68
C PRO A 352 19.16 14.65 -17.41
N ASN A 353 19.72 14.24 -16.27
CA ASN A 353 21.15 14.34 -16.02
C ASN A 353 21.85 13.20 -16.78
N GLU A 354 23.04 13.43 -17.35
CA GLU A 354 23.81 12.41 -18.10
C GLU A 354 24.37 11.28 -17.21
N HIS A 355 24.13 11.32 -15.90
CA HIS A 355 24.73 10.40 -14.93
C HIS A 355 23.71 9.38 -14.42
N THR A 356 23.89 8.11 -14.79
CA THR A 356 23.15 6.99 -14.19
C THR A 356 23.73 6.68 -12.81
N MET A 357 22.89 6.72 -11.79
CA MET A 357 23.29 6.46 -10.40
C MET A 357 22.75 5.11 -9.93
N THR A 358 23.51 4.38 -9.10
CA THR A 358 23.04 3.12 -8.50
C THR A 358 21.73 3.30 -7.71
N LEU A 359 21.57 4.47 -7.09
CA LEU A 359 20.36 4.86 -6.35
C LEU A 359 19.11 4.97 -7.24
N GLU A 360 19.29 5.21 -8.55
CA GLU A 360 18.18 5.30 -9.51
C GLU A 360 17.52 3.94 -9.70
N ASN A 361 18.30 2.86 -9.79
CA ASN A 361 17.77 1.49 -9.86
C ASN A 361 16.99 1.13 -8.59
N VAL A 362 17.51 1.51 -7.42
CA VAL A 362 16.82 1.31 -6.13
C VAL A 362 15.50 2.07 -6.08
N GLU A 363 15.48 3.31 -6.58
CA GLU A 363 14.24 4.08 -6.67
C GLU A 363 13.25 3.44 -7.64
N ASN A 364 13.70 3.06 -8.84
CA ASN A 364 12.87 2.46 -9.89
C ASN A 364 12.19 1.18 -9.39
N ASP A 365 12.94 0.25 -8.80
CA ASP A 365 12.41 -1.01 -8.28
C ASP A 365 11.32 -0.79 -7.22
N ALA A 366 11.59 0.12 -6.30
CA ALA A 366 10.69 0.40 -5.20
C ALA A 366 9.44 1.20 -5.65
N ILE A 367 9.58 2.16 -6.55
CA ILE A 367 8.44 2.92 -7.10
C ILE A 367 7.57 2.02 -7.96
N HIS A 368 8.17 1.19 -8.81
CA HIS A 368 7.44 0.20 -9.59
C HIS A 368 6.61 -0.70 -8.67
N LYS A 369 7.21 -1.23 -7.60
CA LYS A 369 6.48 -2.09 -6.67
C LYS A 369 5.39 -1.35 -5.91
N LEU A 370 5.65 -0.11 -5.44
CA LEU A 370 4.65 0.69 -4.74
C LEU A 370 3.47 1.04 -5.64
N LEU A 371 3.69 1.43 -6.90
CA LEU A 371 2.62 1.72 -7.86
C LEU A 371 1.75 0.48 -8.13
N LEU A 372 2.36 -0.68 -8.33
CA LEU A 372 1.64 -1.95 -8.49
C LEU A 372 0.79 -2.27 -7.25
N LEU A 373 1.37 -2.15 -6.05
CA LEU A 373 0.65 -2.39 -4.80
C LEU A 373 -0.51 -1.41 -4.59
N ARG A 374 -0.33 -0.12 -4.91
CA ARG A 374 -1.40 0.88 -4.85
C ARG A 374 -2.52 0.58 -5.83
N ARG A 375 -2.18 0.17 -7.05
CA ARG A 375 -3.17 -0.25 -8.04
C ARG A 375 -3.94 -1.48 -7.57
N ALA A 376 -3.24 -2.52 -7.10
CA ALA A 376 -3.85 -3.71 -6.52
C ALA A 376 -4.79 -3.38 -5.35
N ALA A 377 -4.38 -2.43 -4.49
CA ALA A 377 -5.16 -2.01 -3.34
C ALA A 377 -6.40 -1.18 -3.70
N SER A 378 -6.36 -0.46 -4.83
CA SER A 378 -7.47 0.37 -5.33
C SER A 378 -8.52 -0.43 -6.10
N LEU A 379 -8.16 -1.62 -6.61
CA LEU A 379 -9.09 -2.49 -7.32
C LEU A 379 -10.01 -3.23 -6.35
N SER A 380 -11.28 -3.34 -6.72
CA SER A 380 -12.26 -4.12 -5.97
C SER A 380 -12.03 -5.63 -6.16
N ALA A 381 -12.46 -6.44 -5.20
CA ALA A 381 -12.39 -7.90 -5.29
C ALA A 381 -12.96 -8.49 -6.60
N PRO A 382 -14.13 -8.06 -7.13
CA PRO A 382 -14.62 -8.55 -8.41
C PRO A 382 -13.76 -8.12 -9.60
N GLN A 383 -13.15 -6.94 -9.56
CA GLN A 383 -12.22 -6.50 -10.61
C GLN A 383 -10.94 -7.32 -10.62
N LEU A 384 -10.38 -7.63 -9.44
CA LEU A 384 -9.23 -8.52 -9.34
C LEU A 384 -9.57 -9.92 -9.84
N ALA A 385 -10.71 -10.48 -9.43
CA ALA A 385 -11.15 -11.79 -9.91
C ALA A 385 -11.34 -11.81 -11.43
N TYR A 386 -11.88 -10.73 -12.01
CA TYR A 386 -12.02 -10.58 -13.46
C TYR A 386 -10.65 -10.56 -14.16
N LEU A 387 -9.70 -9.78 -13.65
CA LEU A 387 -8.34 -9.72 -14.19
C LEU A 387 -7.65 -11.09 -14.11
N ASP A 388 -7.82 -11.83 -13.02
CA ASP A 388 -7.28 -13.18 -12.87
C ASP A 388 -7.91 -14.16 -13.86
N THR A 389 -9.23 -14.07 -14.08
CA THR A 389 -9.91 -14.91 -15.10
C THR A 389 -9.42 -14.59 -16.50
N LEU A 390 -9.26 -13.30 -16.81
CA LEU A 390 -8.78 -12.85 -18.11
C LEU A 390 -7.32 -13.29 -18.35
N ALA A 391 -6.47 -13.24 -17.33
CA ALA A 391 -5.10 -13.76 -17.39
C ALA A 391 -5.06 -15.27 -17.63
N LYS A 392 -5.91 -16.04 -16.95
CA LYS A 392 -6.03 -17.48 -17.19
C LYS A 392 -6.49 -17.79 -18.61
N ASP A 393 -7.50 -17.08 -19.10
CA ASP A 393 -8.00 -17.24 -20.46
C ASP A 393 -6.93 -16.89 -21.51
N TYR A 394 -6.20 -15.80 -21.31
CA TYR A 394 -5.11 -15.40 -22.20
C TYR A 394 -3.99 -16.45 -22.25
N ARG A 395 -3.58 -17.00 -21.09
CA ARG A 395 -2.59 -18.09 -21.04
C ARG A 395 -3.09 -19.36 -21.72
N ALA A 396 -4.36 -19.71 -21.54
CA ALA A 396 -4.96 -20.86 -22.21
C ALA A 396 -4.96 -20.69 -23.74
N MET A 397 -5.32 -19.50 -24.22
CA MET A 397 -5.22 -19.12 -25.63
C MET A 397 -3.78 -19.24 -26.15
N GLU A 398 -2.81 -18.69 -25.42
CA GLU A 398 -1.39 -18.75 -25.80
C GLU A 398 -0.87 -20.19 -25.88
N GLN A 399 -1.23 -21.03 -24.91
CA GLN A 399 -0.87 -22.45 -24.90
C GLN A 399 -1.49 -23.21 -26.08
N GLN A 400 -2.76 -22.95 -26.40
CA GLN A 400 -3.43 -23.58 -27.54
C GLN A 400 -2.79 -23.17 -28.87
N LEU A 401 -2.48 -21.87 -29.04
CA LEU A 401 -1.81 -21.37 -30.24
C LEU A 401 -0.39 -21.93 -30.39
N ARG A 402 0.36 -22.07 -29.28
CA ARG A 402 1.68 -22.73 -29.30
C ARG A 402 1.60 -24.19 -29.74
N ARG A 403 0.65 -24.97 -29.18
CA ARG A 403 0.45 -26.36 -29.60
C ARG A 403 0.14 -26.47 -31.09
N LEU A 404 -0.67 -25.57 -31.62
CA LEU A 404 -0.99 -25.54 -33.05
C LEU A 404 0.23 -25.18 -33.89
N ASP A 405 1.08 -24.25 -33.42
CA ASP A 405 2.36 -23.91 -34.06
C ASP A 405 3.33 -25.09 -34.06
N ASP A 406 3.45 -25.80 -32.95
CA ASP A 406 4.28 -27.00 -32.85
C ASP A 406 3.78 -28.11 -33.79
N ALA A 407 2.47 -28.39 -33.81
CA ALA A 407 1.86 -29.38 -34.70
C ALA A 407 2.02 -29.01 -36.18
N TYR A 408 1.87 -27.72 -36.52
CA TYR A 408 2.08 -27.22 -37.87
C TYR A 408 3.56 -27.26 -38.28
N ALA A 409 4.48 -26.95 -37.36
CA ALA A 409 5.91 -27.04 -37.60
C ALA A 409 6.33 -28.48 -37.88
N GLU A 410 5.78 -29.44 -37.12
CA GLU A 410 5.97 -30.88 -37.36
C GLU A 410 5.41 -31.28 -38.74
N PHE A 411 4.16 -30.90 -39.06
CA PHE A 411 3.55 -31.14 -40.38
C PHE A 411 4.44 -30.66 -41.53
N LYS A 412 5.03 -29.47 -41.38
CA LYS A 412 5.93 -28.88 -42.36
C LYS A 412 7.21 -29.70 -42.55
N THR A 413 7.71 -30.40 -41.53
CA THR A 413 8.92 -31.23 -41.68
C THR A 413 8.73 -32.35 -42.69
N TYR A 414 7.54 -32.97 -42.72
CA TYR A 414 7.20 -34.01 -43.68
C TYR A 414 7.03 -33.50 -45.13
N LEU A 415 6.67 -32.22 -45.30
CA LEU A 415 6.51 -31.57 -46.61
C LEU A 415 7.75 -30.84 -47.12
N SER A 416 8.85 -30.88 -46.37
CA SER A 416 10.06 -30.12 -46.65
C SER A 416 10.85 -30.70 -47.84
N VAL A 417 10.53 -30.27 -49.06
CA VAL A 417 11.34 -30.54 -50.26
C VAL A 417 12.45 -29.47 -50.38
N PRO A 418 13.71 -29.82 -50.72
CA PRO A 418 14.77 -28.82 -50.92
C PRO A 418 14.34 -27.77 -51.96
N GLY A 419 14.16 -26.52 -51.51
CA GLY A 419 13.82 -25.37 -52.37
C GLY A 419 12.39 -24.81 -52.21
N PHE A 420 11.49 -25.46 -51.47
CA PHE A 420 10.16 -24.94 -51.16
C PHE A 420 9.99 -24.73 -49.65
N GLN A 421 10.26 -23.51 -49.17
CA GLN A 421 9.95 -23.12 -47.79
C GLN A 421 8.70 -22.24 -47.76
N MET A 422 7.54 -22.83 -47.48
CA MET A 422 6.36 -22.08 -47.09
C MET A 422 6.52 -21.63 -45.64
N ASN A 423 6.88 -20.36 -45.43
CA ASN A 423 6.83 -19.74 -44.10
C ASN A 423 5.42 -19.17 -43.90
N ILE A 424 4.51 -19.99 -43.37
CA ILE A 424 3.34 -19.43 -42.69
C ILE A 424 3.86 -18.86 -41.38
N LEU A 425 3.98 -17.54 -41.34
CA LEU A 425 4.21 -16.82 -40.09
C LEU A 425 2.94 -16.98 -39.26
N LEU A 426 2.92 -17.98 -38.37
CA LEU A 426 1.98 -17.92 -37.24
C LEU A 426 2.22 -16.58 -36.54
N PRO A 427 1.14 -15.86 -36.19
CA PRO A 427 1.21 -14.43 -35.98
C PRO A 427 2.23 -14.10 -34.89
N ALA A 428 2.85 -12.92 -35.02
CA ALA A 428 3.78 -12.31 -34.06
C ALA A 428 3.26 -12.18 -32.60
N MET A 429 2.14 -12.81 -32.27
CA MET A 429 1.57 -12.96 -30.95
C MET A 429 2.39 -13.94 -30.08
N VAL A 430 2.90 -15.04 -30.65
CA VAL A 430 3.73 -16.01 -29.88
C VAL A 430 5.09 -15.41 -29.52
N THR A 431 5.68 -14.65 -30.44
CA THR A 431 6.96 -13.95 -30.22
C THR A 431 6.86 -12.73 -29.29
N ASN A 432 5.69 -12.09 -29.19
CA ASN A 432 5.45 -11.01 -28.23
C ASN A 432 4.98 -11.48 -26.83
N ALA A 433 4.74 -12.78 -26.64
CA ALA A 433 4.27 -13.32 -25.36
C ALA A 433 5.25 -13.07 -24.19
N GLY A 434 6.55 -12.93 -24.46
CA GLY A 434 7.54 -12.53 -23.45
C GLY A 434 7.45 -11.08 -22.97
N HIS A 435 6.63 -10.24 -23.62
CA HIS A 435 6.48 -8.81 -23.30
C HIS A 435 5.23 -8.48 -22.48
N VAL A 436 4.32 -9.45 -22.25
CA VAL A 436 3.12 -9.22 -21.42
C VAL A 436 3.47 -9.57 -19.97
N PRO A 437 3.35 -8.62 -19.01
CA PRO A 437 3.55 -8.93 -17.59
C PRO A 437 2.63 -10.09 -17.15
N ARG A 438 3.13 -11.06 -16.40
CA ARG A 438 2.29 -12.19 -15.96
C ARG A 438 1.26 -11.80 -14.90
N ASP A 439 1.54 -10.78 -14.10
CA ASP A 439 0.62 -10.19 -13.13
C ASP A 439 -0.37 -9.27 -13.87
N PRO A 440 -1.67 -9.58 -13.89
CA PRO A 440 -2.64 -8.78 -14.63
C PRO A 440 -2.88 -7.39 -14.02
N VAL A 441 -2.51 -7.18 -12.76
CA VAL A 441 -2.55 -5.84 -12.14
C VAL A 441 -1.50 -4.92 -12.76
N ALA A 442 -0.43 -5.47 -13.35
CA ALA A 442 0.60 -4.68 -14.04
C ALA A 442 0.19 -4.25 -15.45
N TRP A 443 -0.89 -4.79 -16.02
CA TRP A 443 -1.29 -4.48 -17.40
C TRP A 443 -1.79 -3.05 -17.53
N THR A 444 -1.18 -2.25 -18.41
CA THR A 444 -1.76 -0.93 -18.74
C THR A 444 -3.18 -1.10 -19.26
N ASP A 445 -4.02 -0.07 -19.13
CA ASP A 445 -5.41 -0.18 -19.59
C ASP A 445 -5.49 -0.49 -21.10
N GLU A 446 -4.59 0.10 -21.90
CA GLU A 446 -4.45 -0.22 -23.33
C GLU A 446 -4.07 -1.69 -23.59
N LEU A 447 -3.17 -2.25 -22.76
CA LEU A 447 -2.78 -3.66 -22.89
C LEU A 447 -3.93 -4.58 -22.49
N ARG A 448 -4.64 -4.25 -21.41
CA ARG A 448 -5.82 -4.99 -20.96
C ARG A 448 -6.87 -5.04 -22.07
N GLU A 449 -7.23 -3.90 -22.66
CA GLU A 449 -8.23 -3.84 -23.74
C GLU A 449 -7.82 -4.69 -24.96
N LYS A 450 -6.53 -4.68 -25.33
CA LYS A 450 -5.99 -5.54 -26.39
C LYS A 450 -6.14 -7.02 -26.05
N ILE A 451 -5.81 -7.42 -24.82
CA ILE A 451 -5.93 -8.80 -24.35
C ILE A 451 -7.40 -9.24 -24.30
N GLU A 452 -8.30 -8.40 -23.80
CA GLU A 452 -9.74 -8.65 -23.77
C GLU A 452 -10.29 -8.92 -25.18
N PHE A 453 -9.94 -8.07 -26.13
CA PHE A 453 -10.36 -8.25 -27.52
C PHE A 453 -9.82 -9.56 -28.13
N GLN A 454 -8.54 -9.88 -27.88
CA GLN A 454 -7.93 -11.11 -28.38
C GLN A 454 -8.58 -12.36 -27.77
N VAL A 455 -8.77 -12.38 -26.45
CA VAL A 455 -9.41 -13.49 -25.74
C VAL A 455 -10.86 -13.66 -26.21
N GLN A 456 -11.60 -12.57 -26.39
CA GLN A 456 -12.98 -12.63 -26.88
C GLN A 456 -13.03 -13.22 -28.30
N ARG A 457 -12.13 -12.80 -29.18
CA ARG A 457 -12.02 -13.36 -30.53
C ARG A 457 -11.65 -14.84 -30.50
N TRP A 458 -10.66 -15.22 -29.70
CA TRP A 458 -10.25 -16.62 -29.53
C TRP A 458 -11.39 -17.49 -29.01
N LYS A 459 -12.10 -17.05 -27.96
CA LYS A 459 -13.29 -17.77 -27.46
C LYS A 459 -14.35 -17.97 -28.53
N GLY A 460 -14.57 -16.98 -29.40
CA GLY A 460 -15.49 -17.09 -30.53
C GLY A 460 -14.99 -17.99 -31.67
N GLN A 461 -13.69 -18.28 -31.75
CA GLN A 461 -13.06 -19.10 -32.79
C GLN A 461 -12.58 -20.46 -32.27
N ARG A 462 -12.76 -20.74 -30.97
CA ARG A 462 -12.12 -21.86 -30.27
C ARG A 462 -12.43 -23.20 -30.94
N ASP A 463 -13.69 -23.47 -31.22
CA ASP A 463 -14.12 -24.75 -31.80
C ASP A 463 -13.50 -24.97 -33.20
N ALA A 464 -13.33 -23.90 -33.99
CA ALA A 464 -12.68 -23.98 -35.29
C ALA A 464 -11.16 -24.18 -35.15
N VAL A 465 -10.52 -23.55 -34.16
CA VAL A 465 -9.09 -23.74 -33.86
C VAL A 465 -8.82 -25.17 -33.37
N GLU A 466 -9.70 -25.73 -32.55
CA GLU A 466 -9.64 -27.13 -32.12
C GLU A 466 -9.75 -28.09 -33.30
N GLN A 467 -10.73 -27.88 -34.20
CA GLN A 467 -10.85 -28.69 -35.42
C GLN A 467 -9.61 -28.63 -36.32
N VAL A 468 -9.00 -27.45 -36.49
CA VAL A 468 -7.77 -27.32 -37.26
C VAL A 468 -6.61 -28.06 -36.58
N GLY A 469 -6.53 -28.00 -35.25
CA GLY A 469 -5.56 -28.78 -34.47
C GLY A 469 -5.71 -30.28 -34.67
N GLU A 470 -6.94 -30.80 -34.54
CA GLU A 470 -7.24 -32.22 -34.76
C GLU A 470 -6.87 -32.68 -36.19
N ILE A 471 -7.16 -31.84 -37.20
CA ILE A 471 -6.78 -32.14 -38.60
C ILE A 471 -5.26 -32.20 -38.75
N LEU A 472 -4.52 -31.26 -38.15
CA LEU A 472 -3.05 -31.24 -38.23
C LEU A 472 -2.44 -32.45 -37.52
N GLU A 473 -2.93 -32.79 -36.32
CA GLU A 473 -2.48 -33.96 -35.57
C GLU A 473 -2.74 -35.26 -36.34
N ALA A 474 -3.96 -35.46 -36.86
CA ALA A 474 -4.29 -36.62 -37.70
C ALA A 474 -3.45 -36.67 -38.99
N SER A 475 -3.10 -35.52 -39.56
CA SER A 475 -2.23 -35.45 -40.74
C SER A 475 -0.78 -35.81 -40.41
N ASN A 476 -0.27 -35.40 -39.25
CA ASN A 476 1.05 -35.80 -38.77
C ASN A 476 1.12 -37.30 -38.50
N GLU A 477 0.08 -37.88 -37.88
CA GLU A 477 -0.02 -39.33 -37.69
C GLU A 477 -0.01 -40.10 -39.02
N ALA A 478 -0.74 -39.59 -40.03
CA ALA A 478 -0.79 -40.22 -41.35
C ALA A 478 0.54 -40.11 -42.12
N MET A 479 1.29 -39.01 -41.97
CA MET A 479 2.57 -38.79 -42.65
C MET A 479 3.77 -39.37 -41.89
N GLY A 480 3.63 -39.63 -40.59
CA GLY A 480 4.64 -40.28 -39.75
C GLY A 480 4.67 -41.81 -39.86
N VAL A 481 3.85 -42.40 -40.75
CA VAL A 481 3.88 -43.83 -41.05
C VAL A 481 5.22 -44.18 -41.73
N PRO A 482 6.03 -45.10 -41.17
CA PRO A 482 7.30 -45.50 -41.77
C PRO A 482 7.13 -45.97 -43.21
N ASP A 483 8.07 -45.66 -44.10
CA ASP A 483 8.05 -46.10 -45.51
C ASP A 483 7.91 -47.64 -45.64
N ASP A 484 8.44 -48.38 -44.66
CA ASP A 484 8.40 -49.85 -44.58
C ASP A 484 6.99 -50.42 -44.29
N SER A 485 6.02 -49.58 -43.92
CA SER A 485 4.66 -50.02 -43.52
C SER A 485 3.80 -50.50 -44.68
N PHE A 486 4.19 -50.17 -45.92
CA PHE A 486 3.48 -50.56 -47.14
C PHE A 486 4.13 -51.76 -47.85
N ASP A 487 5.33 -52.17 -47.43
CA ASP A 487 6.09 -53.27 -48.06
C ASP A 487 5.65 -54.67 -47.57
N GLU A 488 4.92 -54.78 -46.45
CA GLU A 488 4.39 -56.07 -45.95
C GLU A 488 3.01 -56.45 -46.54
N LEU A 489 2.39 -55.58 -47.36
CA LEU A 489 1.19 -55.95 -48.12
C LEU A 489 1.61 -56.68 -49.40
N GLY A 490 1.75 -58.00 -49.26
CA GLY A 490 2.14 -58.97 -50.29
C GLY A 490 1.92 -58.55 -51.74
N SER A 491 3.02 -58.18 -52.39
CA SER A 491 3.17 -58.11 -53.84
C SER A 491 3.07 -59.53 -54.42
N GLU A 492 1.85 -60.02 -54.65
CA GLU A 492 1.60 -61.04 -55.67
C GLU A 492 1.33 -60.34 -57.01
N PHE A 493 2.41 -59.98 -57.72
CA PHE A 493 2.40 -59.81 -59.18
C PHE A 493 3.75 -60.23 -59.77
#